data_AF-A0A5P0YZT0-F1
#
_entry.id   AF-A0A5P0YZT0-F1
#
_cell.length_a   1.000
_cell.length_b   1.000
_cell.length_c   1.000
_cell.angle_alpha   90.00
_cell.angle_beta   90.00
_cell.angle_gamma   90.00
#
_symmetry.space_group_name_H-M   'P 1'
#
loop_
_entity.id
_entity.type
_entity.pdbx_description
1 polymer ?
#
loop_
_entity_poly.entity_id
_entity_poly.type
_entity_poly.pdbx_seq_one_letter_code
_entity_poly.pdbx_strand_id
1 'polypeptide(L)'
;PAPLPPADTAAPGTVEETATTGAPERTEVPRIAEIGAVADELGMRRARVLSRLGLQLAAERWEESFGPRTLMAQSAPATCVTCGFCVPLAGSLRQSFGVCGNQYSPADGRVVALDYGCGGHSEAAVMPAPVRPADPVLDETRVDALELHED
;
A
#
# COMPACT_ATOMS: atom_id res chain seq x y z
N PRO A 1 -23.17 53.24 75.46
CA PRO A 1 -22.11 52.31 74.99
C PRO A 1 -22.68 50.89 75.02
N ALA A 2 -22.97 50.34 73.83
CA ALA A 2 -23.69 49.09 73.66
C ALA A 2 -22.77 47.85 73.90
N PRO A 3 -23.32 46.71 74.34
CA PRO A 3 -22.54 45.49 74.60
C PRO A 3 -22.13 44.80 73.28
N LEU A 4 -20.98 44.14 73.30
CA LEU A 4 -20.47 43.34 72.18
C LEU A 4 -21.35 42.09 71.94
N PRO A 5 -21.64 41.72 70.68
CA PRO A 5 -22.29 40.45 70.37
C PRO A 5 -21.31 39.27 70.47
N PRO A 6 -21.82 38.04 70.71
CA PRO A 6 -21.00 36.85 70.93
C PRO A 6 -20.40 36.30 69.62
N ALA A 7 -19.30 35.56 69.76
CA ALA A 7 -18.58 34.92 68.67
C ALA A 7 -19.43 33.83 67.99
N ASP A 8 -19.64 33.98 66.69
CA ASP A 8 -20.41 33.05 65.87
C ASP A 8 -19.58 31.79 65.61
N THR A 9 -20.11 30.64 66.00
CA THR A 9 -19.46 29.33 65.87
C THR A 9 -19.97 28.69 64.57
N ALA A 10 -19.08 28.46 63.61
CA ALA A 10 -19.42 27.96 62.29
C ALA A 10 -20.16 26.60 62.34
N ALA A 11 -21.33 26.53 61.72
CA ALA A 11 -22.00 25.28 61.39
C ALA A 11 -21.27 24.59 60.22
N PRO A 12 -21.11 23.26 60.22
CA PRO A 12 -20.52 22.55 59.10
C PRO A 12 -21.48 22.60 57.90
N GLY A 13 -21.00 23.17 56.80
CA GLY A 13 -21.74 23.23 55.53
C GLY A 13 -22.08 21.84 55.04
N THR A 14 -23.35 21.66 54.66
CA THR A 14 -23.82 20.50 53.90
C THR A 14 -23.13 20.50 52.54
N VAL A 15 -22.25 19.53 52.30
CA VAL A 15 -21.71 19.26 50.97
C VAL A 15 -22.83 18.63 50.13
N GLU A 16 -23.41 19.39 49.22
CA GLU A 16 -24.22 18.85 48.15
C GLU A 16 -23.28 18.13 47.18
N GLU A 17 -23.21 16.81 47.28
CA GLU A 17 -22.54 15.95 46.31
C GLU A 17 -23.40 15.91 45.04
N THR A 18 -23.17 16.86 44.14
CA THR A 18 -23.70 16.80 42.78
C THR A 18 -23.02 15.63 42.07
N ALA A 19 -23.69 14.48 42.07
CA ALA A 19 -23.33 13.35 41.24
C ALA A 19 -23.48 13.74 39.77
N THR A 20 -22.40 14.23 39.16
CA THR A 20 -22.24 14.28 37.72
C THR A 20 -22.16 12.84 37.23
N THR A 21 -23.31 12.29 36.81
CA THR A 21 -23.36 11.09 35.96
C THR A 21 -22.89 11.51 34.56
N GLY A 22 -21.58 11.76 34.43
CA GLY A 22 -20.93 11.89 33.14
C GLY A 22 -20.86 10.51 32.52
N ALA A 23 -21.77 10.21 31.59
CA ALA A 23 -21.60 9.05 30.72
C ALA A 23 -20.20 9.14 30.09
N PRO A 24 -19.42 8.04 30.05
CA PRO A 24 -18.07 8.09 29.52
C PRO A 24 -18.12 8.63 28.09
N GLU A 25 -17.25 9.61 27.81
CA GLU A 25 -17.08 10.17 26.48
C GLU A 25 -16.74 9.03 25.53
N ARG A 26 -17.65 8.74 24.61
CA ARG A 26 -17.59 7.56 23.77
C ARG A 26 -16.62 7.86 22.63
N THR A 27 -15.41 7.35 22.71
CA THR A 27 -14.44 7.44 21.61
C THR A 27 -15.07 6.85 20.34
N GLU A 28 -15.18 7.66 19.30
CA GLU A 28 -15.70 7.20 18.01
C GLU A 28 -14.74 6.15 17.44
N VAL A 29 -15.26 4.94 17.24
CA VAL A 29 -14.48 3.84 16.68
C VAL A 29 -14.38 4.08 15.17
N PRO A 30 -13.17 4.09 14.57
CA PRO A 30 -13.07 4.21 13.14
C PRO A 30 -13.78 3.03 12.48
N ARG A 31 -14.54 3.26 11.40
CA ARG A 31 -15.37 2.23 10.74
C ARG A 31 -14.67 0.90 10.50
N ILE A 32 -13.37 0.92 10.16
CA ILE A 32 -12.58 -0.29 9.91
C ILE A 32 -12.39 -1.18 11.15
N ALA A 33 -12.49 -0.60 12.35
CA ALA A 33 -12.40 -1.30 13.63
C ALA A 33 -13.78 -1.72 14.16
N GLU A 34 -14.87 -1.42 13.47
CA GLU A 34 -16.19 -1.93 13.83
C GLU A 34 -16.28 -3.44 13.57
N ILE A 35 -16.90 -4.17 14.50
CA ILE A 35 -17.13 -5.62 14.37
C ILE A 35 -17.84 -5.95 13.05
N GLY A 36 -18.79 -5.10 12.63
CA GLY A 36 -19.50 -5.27 11.36
C GLY A 36 -18.57 -5.21 10.14
N ALA A 37 -17.60 -4.29 10.13
CA ALA A 37 -16.63 -4.18 9.04
C ALA A 37 -15.72 -5.42 8.96
N VAL A 38 -15.26 -5.93 10.11
CA VAL A 38 -14.45 -7.16 10.19
C VAL A 38 -15.27 -8.38 9.74
N ALA A 39 -16.53 -8.47 10.19
CA ALA A 39 -17.44 -9.55 9.79
C ALA A 39 -17.69 -9.56 8.26
N ASP A 40 -17.79 -8.39 7.66
CA ASP A 40 -18.00 -8.23 6.22
C ASP A 40 -16.74 -8.58 5.41
N GLU A 41 -15.56 -8.20 5.89
CA GLU A 41 -14.27 -8.62 5.30
C GLU A 41 -14.09 -10.15 5.34
N LEU A 42 -14.38 -10.77 6.49
CA LEU A 42 -14.33 -12.22 6.66
C LEU A 42 -15.43 -12.95 5.89
N GLY A 43 -16.43 -12.23 5.37
CA GLY A 43 -17.53 -12.80 4.61
C GLY A 43 -18.53 -13.60 5.46
N MET A 44 -18.77 -13.21 6.71
CA MET A 44 -19.66 -13.93 7.64
C MET A 44 -21.12 -14.05 7.15
N ARG A 45 -21.53 -13.27 6.14
CA ARG A 45 -22.84 -13.37 5.47
C ARG A 45 -22.88 -14.40 4.32
N ARG A 46 -21.76 -15.07 4.02
CA ARG A 46 -21.66 -16.04 2.92
C ARG A 46 -21.78 -17.47 3.47
N ALA A 47 -22.46 -18.34 2.73
CA ALA A 47 -22.58 -19.75 3.10
C ALA A 47 -21.22 -20.47 3.15
N ARG A 48 -20.24 -20.02 2.35
CA ARG A 48 -18.88 -20.55 2.30
C ARG A 48 -17.89 -19.42 2.02
N VAL A 49 -16.72 -19.52 2.65
CA VAL A 49 -15.57 -18.63 2.43
C VAL A 49 -14.30 -19.46 2.29
N LEU A 50 -13.24 -18.88 1.72
CA LEU A 50 -11.95 -19.56 1.68
C LEU A 50 -11.44 -19.81 3.10
N SER A 51 -10.92 -21.00 3.34
CA SER A 51 -10.14 -21.28 4.55
C SER A 51 -8.82 -20.52 4.50
N ARG A 52 -8.15 -20.41 5.66
CA ARG A 52 -6.81 -19.83 5.74
C ARG A 52 -5.82 -20.52 4.79
N LEU A 53 -5.85 -21.84 4.70
CA LEU A 53 -5.03 -22.61 3.76
C LEU A 53 -5.39 -22.27 2.31
N GLY A 54 -6.68 -22.16 1.98
CA GLY A 54 -7.13 -21.77 0.65
C GLY A 54 -6.64 -20.37 0.23
N LEU A 55 -6.65 -19.42 1.15
CA LEU A 55 -6.08 -18.07 0.95
C LEU A 55 -4.58 -18.13 0.71
N GLN A 56 -3.85 -18.90 1.51
CA GLN A 56 -2.40 -19.06 1.36
C GLN A 56 -2.04 -19.70 0.02
N LEU A 57 -2.69 -20.80 -0.37
CA LEU A 57 -2.47 -21.45 -1.66
C LEU A 57 -2.81 -20.52 -2.84
N ALA A 58 -3.80 -19.63 -2.69
CA ALA A 58 -4.10 -18.63 -3.71
C ALA A 58 -2.98 -17.59 -3.81
N ALA A 59 -2.50 -17.07 -2.67
CA ALA A 59 -1.38 -16.14 -2.62
C ALA A 59 -0.10 -16.73 -3.25
N GLU A 60 0.23 -17.98 -2.93
CA GLU A 60 1.38 -18.69 -3.51
C GLU A 60 1.29 -18.76 -5.05
N ARG A 61 0.12 -19.14 -5.62
CA ARG A 61 -0.05 -19.16 -7.08
C ARG A 61 0.06 -17.77 -7.72
N TRP A 62 -0.43 -16.74 -7.05
CA TRP A 62 -0.33 -15.36 -7.55
C TRP A 62 1.12 -14.86 -7.52
N GLU A 63 1.84 -15.15 -6.45
CA GLU A 63 3.27 -14.85 -6.28
C GLU A 63 4.13 -15.55 -7.36
N GLU A 64 3.82 -16.79 -7.71
CA GLU A 64 4.52 -17.52 -8.77
C GLU A 64 4.27 -16.92 -10.16
N SER A 65 3.04 -16.47 -10.42
CA SER A 65 2.62 -15.99 -11.76
C SER A 65 2.98 -14.53 -12.01
N PHE A 66 2.76 -13.68 -11.00
CA PHE A 66 2.92 -12.22 -11.05
C PHE A 66 3.52 -11.71 -9.74
N GLY A 67 4.61 -12.34 -9.30
CA GLY A 67 5.43 -11.90 -8.18
C GLY A 67 6.81 -11.40 -8.57
N PRO A 68 7.63 -11.01 -7.58
CA PRO A 68 8.89 -10.30 -7.78
C PRO A 68 9.96 -11.17 -8.45
N ARG A 69 9.84 -12.50 -8.34
CA ARG A 69 10.80 -13.47 -8.91
C ARG A 69 10.59 -13.71 -10.40
N THR A 70 9.51 -13.21 -11.00
CA THR A 70 9.29 -13.36 -12.44
C THR A 70 10.33 -12.57 -13.24
N LEU A 71 10.73 -13.05 -14.42
CA LEU A 71 11.70 -12.36 -15.28
C LEU A 71 11.24 -10.94 -15.65
N MET A 72 9.92 -10.77 -15.85
CA MET A 72 9.32 -9.46 -16.13
C MET A 72 9.52 -8.49 -14.96
N ALA A 73 9.23 -8.93 -13.74
CA ALA A 73 9.40 -8.10 -12.55
C ALA A 73 10.86 -7.71 -12.33
N GLN A 74 11.80 -8.64 -12.51
CA GLN A 74 13.23 -8.37 -12.36
C GLN A 74 13.77 -7.35 -13.37
N SER A 75 13.12 -7.21 -14.53
CA SER A 75 13.52 -6.26 -15.58
C SER A 75 12.78 -4.93 -15.49
N ALA A 76 11.77 -4.83 -14.64
CA ALA A 76 10.92 -3.65 -14.56
C ALA A 76 11.63 -2.51 -13.80
N PRO A 77 11.44 -1.25 -14.23
CA PRO A 77 12.10 -0.11 -13.60
C PRO A 77 11.50 0.26 -12.22
N ALA A 78 10.28 -0.20 -11.95
CA ALA A 78 9.54 0.08 -10.71
C ALA A 78 8.46 -0.99 -10.47
N THR A 79 7.98 -1.05 -9.23
CA THR A 79 7.05 -2.07 -8.73
C THR A 79 5.63 -1.55 -8.57
N CYS A 80 4.66 -2.46 -8.47
CA CYS A 80 3.24 -2.14 -8.36
C CYS A 80 2.86 -1.33 -7.11
N VAL A 81 3.62 -1.42 -6.02
CA VAL A 81 3.37 -0.69 -4.77
C VAL A 81 3.42 0.84 -4.95
N THR A 82 4.18 1.34 -5.92
CA THR A 82 4.25 2.77 -6.28
C THR A 82 3.48 3.11 -7.55
N CYS A 83 2.87 2.12 -8.21
CA CYS A 83 2.25 2.31 -9.52
C CYS A 83 0.82 2.84 -9.37
N GLY A 84 0.53 3.98 -10.00
CA GLY A 84 -0.80 4.59 -10.02
C GLY A 84 -1.87 3.76 -10.75
N PHE A 85 -1.49 2.71 -11.48
CA PHE A 85 -2.41 1.77 -12.13
C PHE A 85 -2.69 0.51 -11.31
N CYS A 86 -2.11 0.39 -10.11
CA CYS A 86 -2.39 -0.72 -9.20
C CYS A 86 -3.64 -0.41 -8.36
N VAL A 87 -4.69 -1.21 -8.53
CA VAL A 87 -5.91 -1.13 -7.72
C VAL A 87 -5.74 -2.05 -6.51
N PRO A 88 -5.77 -1.53 -5.26
CA PRO A 88 -5.57 -2.36 -4.07
C PRO A 88 -6.72 -3.36 -3.91
N LEU A 89 -6.39 -4.60 -3.54
CA LEU A 89 -7.42 -5.55 -3.09
C LEU A 89 -8.08 -5.07 -1.79
N ALA A 90 -9.24 -5.65 -1.48
CA ALA A 90 -9.89 -5.46 -0.19
C ALA A 90 -9.36 -6.43 0.87
N GLY A 91 -9.50 -6.05 2.13
CA GLY A 91 -9.18 -6.89 3.29
C GLY A 91 -7.71 -7.24 3.45
N SER A 92 -7.44 -8.34 4.15
CA SER A 92 -6.11 -8.74 4.60
C SER A 92 -5.07 -8.92 3.49
N LEU A 93 -5.48 -9.28 2.26
CA LEU A 93 -4.56 -9.48 1.13
C LEU A 93 -4.08 -8.16 0.51
N ARG A 94 -4.72 -7.02 0.85
CA ARG A 94 -4.35 -5.69 0.36
C ARG A 94 -2.89 -5.32 0.59
N GLN A 95 -2.29 -5.85 1.66
CA GLN A 95 -0.90 -5.53 2.04
C GLN A 95 0.15 -6.26 1.19
N SER A 96 -0.27 -7.22 0.35
CA SER A 96 0.65 -8.01 -0.48
C SER A 96 0.24 -8.05 -1.95
N PHE A 97 -1.03 -7.81 -2.27
CA PHE A 97 -1.55 -7.94 -3.63
C PHE A 97 -2.47 -6.78 -4.04
N GLY A 98 -2.47 -6.51 -5.35
CA GLY A 98 -3.39 -5.62 -6.04
C GLY A 98 -3.85 -6.20 -7.37
N VAL A 99 -4.65 -5.46 -8.11
CA VAL A 99 -5.01 -5.75 -9.51
C VAL A 99 -4.34 -4.72 -10.41
N CYS A 100 -3.65 -5.17 -11.45
CA CYS A 100 -3.12 -4.26 -12.46
C CYS A 100 -4.26 -3.82 -13.38
N GLY A 101 -4.50 -2.51 -13.51
CA GLY A 101 -5.47 -1.93 -14.43
C GLY A 101 -4.83 -1.20 -15.62
N ASN A 102 -3.59 -1.54 -15.95
CA ASN A 102 -2.90 -0.95 -17.10
C ASN A 102 -3.11 -1.81 -18.34
N GLN A 103 -3.92 -1.35 -19.29
CA GLN A 103 -4.17 -2.04 -20.57
C GLN A 103 -2.91 -2.34 -21.41
N TYR A 104 -1.80 -1.63 -21.16
CA TYR A 104 -0.53 -1.85 -21.85
C TYR A 104 0.38 -2.87 -21.13
N SER A 105 0.02 -3.27 -19.91
CA SER A 105 0.73 -4.28 -19.14
C SER A 105 0.28 -5.69 -19.55
N PRO A 106 1.20 -6.67 -19.65
CA PRO A 106 0.81 -8.08 -19.79
C PRO A 106 0.01 -8.62 -18.59
N ALA A 107 0.01 -7.90 -17.46
CA ALA A 107 -0.72 -8.25 -16.25
C ALA A 107 -2.10 -7.57 -16.14
N ASP A 108 -2.59 -6.88 -17.17
CA ASP A 108 -3.90 -6.20 -17.11
C ASP A 108 -5.04 -7.15 -16.67
N GLY A 109 -5.85 -6.68 -15.71
CA GLY A 109 -6.92 -7.45 -15.09
C GLY A 109 -6.47 -8.64 -14.24
N ARG A 110 -5.18 -8.80 -13.96
CA ARG A 110 -4.64 -9.89 -13.11
C ARG A 110 -4.35 -9.40 -11.70
N VAL A 111 -4.41 -10.35 -10.75
CA VAL A 111 -3.88 -10.15 -9.41
C VAL A 111 -2.36 -10.21 -9.48
N VAL A 112 -1.70 -9.21 -8.93
CA VAL A 112 -0.23 -9.03 -8.93
C VAL A 112 0.25 -8.81 -7.50
N ALA A 113 1.45 -9.30 -7.18
CA ALA A 113 2.12 -8.93 -5.94
C ALA A 113 2.48 -7.44 -5.97
N LEU A 114 2.52 -6.78 -4.81
CA LEU A 114 2.85 -5.36 -4.74
C LEU A 114 4.31 -5.06 -5.17
N ASP A 115 5.20 -6.03 -5.06
CA ASP A 115 6.58 -5.97 -5.53
C ASP A 115 6.77 -6.52 -6.96
N TYR A 116 5.69 -6.89 -7.66
CA TYR A 116 5.73 -7.18 -9.09
C TYR A 116 5.98 -5.91 -9.91
N GLY A 117 6.63 -6.05 -11.06
CA GLY A 117 6.79 -4.98 -12.05
C GLY A 117 6.50 -5.48 -13.46
N CYS A 118 5.94 -4.62 -14.31
CA CYS A 118 5.50 -4.98 -15.67
C CYS A 118 6.16 -4.16 -16.80
N GLY A 119 7.05 -3.23 -16.48
CA GLY A 119 7.62 -2.28 -17.44
C GLY A 119 6.70 -1.09 -17.76
N GLY A 120 5.38 -1.28 -17.79
CA GLY A 120 4.38 -0.23 -17.97
C GLY A 120 4.01 0.52 -16.68
N HIS A 121 4.99 1.00 -15.91
CA HIS A 121 4.72 1.77 -14.70
C HIS A 121 4.02 3.10 -15.02
N SER A 122 3.21 3.64 -14.10
CA SER A 122 2.49 4.93 -14.31
C SER A 122 3.41 6.13 -14.57
N GLU A 123 4.67 6.00 -14.17
CA GLU A 123 5.72 7.02 -14.36
C GLU A 123 6.74 6.62 -15.45
N ALA A 124 6.49 5.53 -16.19
CA ALA A 124 7.41 5.03 -17.22
C ALA A 124 7.61 6.00 -18.41
N ALA A 125 6.74 7.00 -18.56
CA ALA A 125 6.89 8.02 -19.60
C ALA A 125 8.06 8.99 -19.36
N VAL A 126 8.70 8.93 -18.18
CA VAL A 126 9.93 9.67 -17.93
C VAL A 126 11.09 8.90 -18.56
N MET A 127 11.35 9.17 -19.84
CA MET A 127 12.55 8.68 -20.49
C MET A 127 13.78 9.30 -19.82
N PRO A 128 14.74 8.50 -19.31
CA PRO A 128 16.02 9.04 -18.89
C PRO A 128 16.62 9.84 -20.05
N ALA A 129 17.29 10.95 -19.74
CA ALA A 129 18.06 11.65 -20.76
C ALA A 129 18.97 10.63 -21.46
N PRO A 130 18.99 10.57 -22.80
CA PRO A 130 19.83 9.61 -23.50
C PRO A 130 21.26 9.78 -23.00
N VAL A 131 21.86 8.67 -22.56
CA VAL A 131 23.27 8.66 -22.18
C VAL A 131 24.03 9.21 -23.37
N ARG A 132 24.69 10.35 -23.20
CA ARG A 132 25.59 10.86 -24.24
C ARG A 132 26.75 9.85 -24.28
N PRO A 133 26.90 9.04 -25.34
CA PRO A 133 28.05 8.17 -25.45
C PRO A 133 29.30 9.05 -25.41
N ALA A 134 30.39 8.53 -24.86
CA ALA A 134 31.69 9.18 -25.01
C ALA A 134 31.94 9.41 -26.51
N ASP A 135 32.58 10.54 -26.84
CA ASP A 135 32.94 10.80 -28.23
C ASP A 135 33.78 9.62 -28.74
N PRO A 136 33.54 9.10 -29.96
CA PRO A 136 34.26 7.95 -30.47
C PRO A 136 35.77 8.20 -30.43
N VAL A 137 36.51 7.31 -29.77
CA VAL A 137 37.97 7.31 -29.82
C VAL A 137 38.37 6.52 -31.07
N LEU A 138 39.02 7.21 -32.01
CA LEU A 138 39.59 6.57 -33.20
C LEU A 138 40.97 6.04 -32.84
N ASP A 139 41.08 4.72 -32.66
CA ASP A 139 42.35 4.05 -32.33
C ASP A 139 43.26 3.89 -33.56
N GLU A 140 42.69 3.88 -34.76
CA GLU A 140 43.40 3.74 -36.03
C GLU A 140 42.84 4.72 -37.06
N THR A 141 43.73 5.39 -37.79
CA THR A 141 43.36 6.33 -38.86
C THR A 141 43.91 5.90 -40.22
N ARG A 142 44.65 4.79 -40.29
CA ARG A 142 45.17 4.24 -41.54
C ARG A 142 44.11 3.37 -42.20
N VAL A 143 43.97 3.58 -43.50
CA VAL A 143 43.16 2.75 -44.37
C VAL A 143 43.97 1.50 -44.69
N ASP A 144 43.42 0.33 -44.38
CA ASP A 144 43.99 -0.93 -44.84
C ASP A 144 43.47 -1.22 -46.24
N ALA A 145 44.39 -1.31 -47.21
CA ALA A 145 44.05 -1.53 -48.61
C ALA A 145 43.89 -3.03 -48.84
N LEU A 146 42.64 -3.51 -48.78
CA LEU A 146 42.30 -4.86 -49.17
C LEU A 146 42.16 -4.92 -50.69
N GLU A 147 42.99 -5.74 -51.33
CA GLU A 147 42.77 -6.07 -52.74
C GLU A 147 41.52 -6.93 -52.86
N LEU A 148 40.56 -6.46 -53.66
CA LEU A 148 39.35 -7.22 -53.95
C LEU A 148 39.75 -8.41 -54.83
N HIS A 149 39.40 -9.63 -54.40
CA HIS A 149 39.55 -10.81 -55.22
C HIS A 149 38.53 -10.77 -56.36
N GLU A 150 38.99 -10.90 -57.60
CA GLU A 150 38.12 -10.94 -58.77
C GLU A 150 37.62 -12.38 -59.00
N ASP A 151 36.45 -12.69 -58.44
CA ASP A 151 35.57 -13.78 -58.89
C ASP A 151 34.22 -13.22 -59.35
#